data_AF-A0A3A0FKR7-F1
#
_entry.id   AF-A0A3A0FKR7-F1
#
_cell.length_a   1.000
_cell.length_b   1.000
_cell.length_c   1.000
_cell.angle_alpha   90.00
_cell.angle_beta   90.00
_cell.angle_gamma   90.00
#
_symmetry.space_group_name_H-M   'P 1'
#
loop_
_entity.id
_entity.type
_entity.pdbx_description
1 polymer ?
#
loop_
_entity_poly.entity_id
_entity_poly.type
_entity_poly.pdbx_seq_one_letter_code
_entity_poly.pdbx_strand_id
1 'polypeptide(L)'
;MADVARPTALSRDFGRFCREAAASGALDAGAWERGASDCTGAAPRPPVCGDGVVERGESCDDGNVRDGDACSARCRTGGLFGSHLSVFDEADAPSRRRVSLVLRDAAVELPAHGDGDPTQVGALLVLRNPGTGEEARVALPAKGWSALGIPAGSRGYRYRDPARDAGPCELADARAGRWIRAFCSGERLGFTLDEPAQSALTATFGVGDAHPMCAAFASPYVRRDVPAIGTAPGAFLGRAAPAPAFCEPP
;
A
#
# COMPACT_ATOMS: atom_id res chain seq x y z
N MET A 1 40.15 2.34 27.81
CA MET A 1 38.76 2.54 28.23
C MET A 1 37.94 1.52 27.46
N ALA A 2 37.56 0.43 28.12
CA ALA A 2 36.81 -0.64 27.47
C ALA A 2 35.33 -0.22 27.38
N ASP A 3 34.80 -0.28 26.16
CA ASP A 3 33.40 0.00 25.87
C ASP A 3 32.56 -1.16 26.43
N VAL A 4 31.90 -0.94 27.56
CA VAL A 4 31.05 -1.96 28.20
C VAL A 4 29.75 -2.01 27.41
N ALA A 5 29.58 -3.08 26.63
CA ALA A 5 28.35 -3.33 25.88
C ALA A 5 27.12 -3.25 26.80
N ARG A 6 26.16 -2.37 26.46
CA ARG A 6 24.92 -2.21 27.22
C ARG A 6 24.11 -3.53 27.18
N PRO A 7 23.78 -4.14 28.33
CA PRO A 7 22.98 -5.35 28.37
C PRO A 7 21.57 -5.09 27.84
N THR A 8 21.01 -6.05 27.11
CA THR A 8 19.64 -5.95 26.56
C THR A 8 18.58 -6.13 27.64
N ALA A 9 17.43 -5.48 27.46
CA ALA A 9 16.33 -5.35 28.44
C ALA A 9 15.58 -6.65 28.78
N LEU A 10 16.17 -7.84 28.59
CA LEU A 10 15.57 -9.14 28.96
C LEU A 10 16.50 -10.00 29.84
N SER A 11 17.70 -9.53 30.18
CA SER A 11 18.64 -10.29 31.01
C SER A 11 18.50 -9.98 32.50
N ARG A 12 18.74 -10.99 33.35
CA ARG A 12 18.85 -10.81 34.82
C ARG A 12 19.95 -9.80 35.20
N ASP A 13 20.90 -9.55 34.30
CA ASP A 13 22.01 -8.62 34.48
C ASP A 13 21.56 -7.16 34.33
N PHE A 14 20.57 -6.88 33.47
CA PHE A 14 19.99 -5.53 33.36
C PHE A 14 19.30 -5.08 34.66
N GLY A 15 18.60 -6.00 35.35
CA GLY A 15 17.99 -5.71 36.65
C GLY A 15 19.01 -5.45 37.77
N ARG A 16 20.21 -6.04 37.71
CA ARG A 16 21.31 -5.71 38.64
C ARG A 16 21.88 -4.32 38.32
N PHE A 17 22.10 -4.06 37.04
CA PHE A 17 22.59 -2.75 36.56
C PHE A 17 21.68 -1.61 37.01
N CYS A 18 20.35 -1.72 36.88
CA CYS A 18 19.45 -0.66 37.35
C CYS A 18 19.45 -0.46 38.87
N ARG A 19 19.63 -1.53 39.66
CA ARG A 19 19.77 -1.41 41.13
C ARG A 19 21.07 -0.71 41.53
N GLU A 20 22.17 -1.01 40.84
CA GLU A 20 23.46 -0.35 41.06
C GLU A 20 23.43 1.12 40.60
N ALA A 21 22.76 1.41 39.48
CA ALA A 21 22.61 2.77 38.97
C ALA A 21 21.70 3.63 39.87
N ALA A 22 20.65 3.05 40.48
CA ALA A 22 19.79 3.71 41.46
C ALA A 22 20.53 4.09 42.76
N ALA A 23 21.60 3.36 43.11
CA ALA A 23 22.44 3.70 44.28
C ALA A 23 23.21 5.02 44.11
N SER A 24 23.30 5.56 42.88
CA SER A 24 23.85 6.89 42.61
C SER A 24 22.82 8.04 42.72
N GLY A 25 21.56 7.72 43.02
CA GLY A 25 20.50 8.70 43.33
C GLY A 25 19.77 9.31 42.13
N ALA A 26 20.04 8.84 40.91
CA ALA A 26 19.50 9.44 39.68
C ALA A 26 18.31 8.68 39.06
N LEU A 27 17.91 7.54 39.59
CA LEU A 27 17.10 6.54 38.88
C LEU A 27 16.14 5.77 39.81
N ASP A 28 15.01 5.28 39.27
CA ASP A 28 13.97 4.57 40.02
C ASP A 28 14.29 3.08 40.16
N ALA A 29 14.57 2.65 41.39
CA ALA A 29 14.98 1.29 41.73
C ALA A 29 13.95 0.19 41.37
N GLY A 30 12.67 0.54 41.19
CA GLY A 30 11.58 -0.37 40.83
C GLY A 30 11.16 -0.30 39.35
N ALA A 31 11.84 0.51 38.52
CA ALA A 31 11.49 0.73 37.11
C ALA A 31 11.41 -0.57 36.30
N TRP A 32 12.39 -1.46 36.48
CA TRP A 32 12.45 -2.77 35.84
C TRP A 32 11.26 -3.68 36.22
N GLU A 33 10.88 -3.70 37.50
CA GLU A 33 9.78 -4.53 37.99
C GLU A 33 8.42 -4.12 37.41
N ARG A 34 8.35 -2.90 36.88
CA ARG A 34 7.19 -2.34 36.16
C ARG A 34 7.33 -2.35 34.64
N GLY A 35 8.35 -3.03 34.11
CA GLY A 35 8.54 -3.26 32.66
C GLY A 35 9.24 -2.13 31.91
N ALA A 36 9.92 -1.21 32.59
CA ALA A 36 10.68 -0.15 31.94
C ALA A 36 11.92 -0.70 31.21
N SER A 37 12.18 -0.19 30.00
CA SER A 37 13.36 -0.52 29.19
C SER A 37 14.61 0.30 29.56
N ASP A 38 14.48 1.27 30.47
CA ASP A 38 15.57 1.99 31.10
C ASP A 38 15.32 2.13 32.62
N CYS A 39 16.34 2.58 33.34
CA CYS A 39 16.28 2.72 34.79
C CYS A 39 15.59 4.03 35.25
N THR A 40 15.04 4.84 34.34
CA THR A 40 14.48 6.16 34.66
C THR A 40 13.08 6.08 35.25
N GLY A 41 12.42 4.93 35.18
CA GLY A 41 11.05 4.74 35.68
C GLY A 41 9.97 5.28 34.74
N ALA A 42 10.35 5.87 33.61
CA ALA A 42 9.42 6.17 32.54
C ALA A 42 8.98 4.86 31.86
N ALA A 43 7.68 4.58 31.88
CA ALA A 43 7.14 3.61 30.95
C ALA A 43 7.48 4.10 29.53
N PRO A 44 7.90 3.22 28.59
CA PRO A 44 8.09 3.65 27.21
C PRO A 44 6.77 4.29 26.75
N ARG A 45 6.83 5.55 26.29
CA ARG A 45 5.68 6.25 25.73
C ARG A 45 5.09 5.37 24.61
N PRO A 46 3.76 5.28 24.47
CA PRO A 46 3.19 4.61 23.31
C PRO A 46 3.72 5.29 22.03
N PRO A 47 3.95 4.53 20.95
CA PRO A 47 4.39 5.10 19.70
C PRO A 47 3.38 6.16 19.23
N VAL A 48 3.86 7.30 18.74
CA VAL A 48 3.02 8.43 18.32
C VAL A 48 3.23 8.70 16.84
N CYS A 49 2.28 8.24 16.04
CA CYS A 49 2.30 8.54 14.62
C CYS A 49 2.17 10.05 14.35
N GLY A 50 3.07 10.56 13.52
CA GLY A 50 3.16 11.94 13.10
C GLY A 50 4.06 12.81 13.98
N ASP A 51 4.98 12.21 14.74
CA ASP A 51 5.97 12.94 15.56
C ASP A 51 7.33 13.14 14.86
N GLY A 52 7.47 12.59 13.66
CA GLY A 52 8.66 12.65 12.81
C GLY A 52 9.70 11.58 13.13
N VAL A 53 9.41 10.63 14.02
CA VAL A 53 10.31 9.55 14.44
C VAL A 53 9.65 8.21 14.22
N VAL A 54 10.25 7.35 13.40
CA VAL A 54 9.74 5.98 13.20
C VAL A 54 9.94 5.17 14.48
N GLU A 55 8.85 4.89 15.19
CA GLU A 55 8.83 4.11 16.42
C GLU A 55 8.43 2.64 16.16
N ARG A 56 8.49 1.82 17.22
CA ARG A 56 8.17 0.39 17.09
C ARG A 56 6.71 0.19 16.72
N GLY A 57 6.47 -0.42 15.56
CA GLY A 57 5.13 -0.71 15.02
C GLY A 57 4.74 0.18 13.85
N GLU A 58 5.54 1.21 13.59
CA GLU A 58 5.42 2.09 12.44
C GLU A 58 6.32 1.60 11.31
N SER A 59 5.91 1.86 10.08
CA SER A 59 6.72 1.60 8.88
C SER A 59 7.19 2.89 8.20
N CYS A 60 6.64 4.02 8.62
CA CYS A 60 7.00 5.38 8.22
C CYS A 60 6.49 6.34 9.30
N ASP A 61 7.06 7.54 9.40
CA ASP A 61 6.52 8.70 10.13
C ASP A 61 7.07 9.93 9.42
N ASP A 62 6.18 10.80 8.93
CA ASP A 62 6.53 11.99 8.16
C ASP A 62 6.24 13.30 8.92
N GLY A 63 6.01 13.22 10.23
CA GLY A 63 5.73 14.36 11.09
C GLY A 63 4.30 14.89 11.02
N ASN A 64 3.37 14.13 10.43
CA ASN A 64 1.95 14.46 10.48
C ASN A 64 1.03 13.21 10.42
N VAL A 65 -0.29 13.41 10.50
CA VAL A 65 -1.31 12.33 10.45
C VAL A 65 -2.33 12.54 9.32
N ARG A 66 -1.91 13.17 8.22
CA ARG A 66 -2.78 13.39 7.06
C ARG A 66 -2.69 12.18 6.15
N ASP A 67 -3.84 11.63 5.78
CA ASP A 67 -3.89 10.61 4.74
C ASP A 67 -3.62 11.24 3.36
N GLY A 68 -2.96 10.49 2.47
CA GLY A 68 -2.75 10.87 1.07
C GLY A 68 -1.34 11.32 0.69
N ASP A 69 -0.37 11.28 1.61
CA ASP A 69 1.06 11.43 1.30
C ASP A 69 1.75 10.05 1.18
N ALA A 70 3.05 9.93 1.51
CA ALA A 70 3.76 8.65 1.46
C ALA A 70 3.54 7.78 2.72
N CYS A 71 2.96 8.36 3.77
CA CYS A 71 2.78 7.74 5.08
C CYS A 71 1.35 7.96 5.60
N SER A 72 0.54 6.90 5.61
CA SER A 72 -0.85 7.01 6.12
C SER A 72 -0.92 7.57 7.54
N ALA A 73 -2.09 8.06 7.95
CA ALA A 73 -2.38 8.51 9.33
C ALA A 73 -2.22 7.40 10.40
N ARG A 74 -1.87 6.18 9.99
CA ARG A 74 -1.56 5.02 10.83
C ARG A 74 -0.08 4.63 10.75
N CYS A 75 0.77 5.49 10.21
CA CYS A 75 2.20 5.29 10.04
C CYS A 75 2.55 4.01 9.26
N ARG A 76 1.69 3.74 8.27
CA ARG A 76 1.84 2.67 7.29
C ARG A 76 2.19 3.19 5.90
N THR A 77 3.18 2.57 5.27
CA THR A 77 3.49 2.81 3.86
C THR A 77 2.37 2.23 2.98
N GLY A 78 2.15 2.83 1.81
CA GLY A 78 1.12 2.36 0.87
C GLY A 78 1.53 1.12 0.04
N GLY A 79 2.75 0.61 0.22
CA GLY A 79 3.27 -0.49 -0.59
C GLY A 79 2.55 -1.81 -0.28
N LEU A 80 2.07 -2.49 -1.33
CA LEU A 80 1.42 -3.80 -1.24
C LEU A 80 2.16 -4.84 -2.09
N PHE A 81 2.07 -6.09 -1.65
CA PHE A 81 2.49 -7.24 -2.44
C PHE A 81 1.67 -7.38 -3.74
N GLY A 82 2.36 -7.17 -4.85
CA GLY A 82 1.86 -7.30 -6.21
C GLY A 82 1.74 -8.76 -6.63
N SER A 83 0.63 -9.41 -6.31
CA SER A 83 0.41 -10.81 -6.70
C SER A 83 0.37 -10.99 -8.23
N HIS A 84 -0.32 -10.10 -8.93
CA HIS A 84 -0.49 -10.17 -10.38
C HIS A 84 -0.86 -8.81 -10.98
N LEU A 85 -0.16 -8.41 -12.04
CA LEU A 85 -0.57 -7.36 -12.97
C LEU A 85 -0.44 -7.91 -14.39
N SER A 86 -1.52 -7.86 -15.16
CA SER A 86 -1.51 -8.16 -16.58
C SER A 86 -2.06 -6.99 -17.35
N VAL A 87 -1.31 -6.52 -18.34
CA VAL A 87 -1.73 -5.54 -19.34
C VAL A 87 -1.69 -6.24 -20.69
N PHE A 88 -2.75 -6.12 -21.46
CA PHE A 88 -2.84 -6.60 -22.83
C PHE A 88 -3.27 -5.43 -23.70
N ASP A 89 -2.58 -5.27 -24.82
CA ASP A 89 -2.85 -4.21 -25.79
C ASP A 89 -2.80 -4.76 -27.21
N GLU A 90 -3.61 -4.19 -28.09
CA GLU A 90 -3.60 -4.42 -29.52
C GLU A 90 -3.74 -3.04 -30.15
N ALA A 91 -2.65 -2.51 -30.71
CA ALA A 91 -2.54 -1.09 -31.09
C ALA A 91 -3.67 -0.68 -32.06
N ASP A 92 -3.97 -1.54 -33.03
CA ASP A 92 -5.03 -1.32 -34.03
C ASP A 92 -6.44 -1.71 -33.54
N ALA A 93 -6.57 -2.27 -32.33
CA ALA A 93 -7.85 -2.63 -31.72
C ALA A 93 -7.93 -2.25 -30.22
N PRO A 94 -7.99 -0.94 -29.88
CA PRO A 94 -8.06 -0.47 -28.49
C PRO A 94 -9.21 -1.07 -27.67
N SER A 95 -10.31 -1.45 -28.32
CA SER A 95 -11.45 -2.12 -27.68
C SER A 95 -11.10 -3.48 -27.07
N ARG A 96 -9.97 -4.08 -27.44
CA ARG A 96 -9.44 -5.34 -26.89
C ARG A 96 -8.46 -5.14 -25.73
N ARG A 97 -8.10 -3.90 -25.39
CA ARG A 97 -7.21 -3.60 -24.27
C ARG A 97 -7.78 -4.15 -22.97
N ARG A 98 -6.92 -4.71 -22.13
CA ARG A 98 -7.31 -5.28 -20.83
C ARG A 98 -6.23 -5.02 -19.79
N VAL A 99 -6.66 -4.64 -18.60
CA VAL A 99 -5.85 -4.57 -17.38
C VAL A 99 -6.50 -5.44 -16.32
N SER A 100 -5.72 -6.35 -15.75
CA SER A 100 -6.10 -7.21 -14.62
C SER A 100 -5.09 -7.01 -13.51
N LEU A 101 -5.54 -6.42 -12.42
CA LEU A 101 -4.75 -6.16 -11.21
C LEU A 101 -5.25 -7.03 -10.06
N VAL A 102 -4.31 -7.68 -9.37
CA VAL A 102 -4.56 -8.38 -8.12
C VAL A 102 -3.40 -8.09 -7.16
N LEU A 103 -3.70 -7.37 -6.09
CA LEU A 103 -2.83 -7.14 -4.95
C LEU A 103 -3.35 -8.02 -3.82
N ARG A 104 -2.52 -8.88 -3.22
CA ARG A 104 -2.93 -9.71 -2.06
C ARG A 104 -1.98 -9.44 -0.94
N ASP A 105 -2.48 -8.71 0.05
CA ASP A 105 -1.66 -8.27 1.17
C ASP A 105 -2.53 -8.09 2.41
N ALA A 106 -1.96 -8.41 3.57
CA ALA A 106 -2.56 -8.12 4.87
C ALA A 106 -2.50 -6.62 5.22
N ALA A 107 -1.65 -5.85 4.54
CA ALA A 107 -1.52 -4.40 4.67
C ALA A 107 -2.61 -3.61 3.92
N VAL A 108 -3.54 -4.27 3.22
CA VAL A 108 -4.65 -3.57 2.55
C VAL A 108 -5.51 -2.84 3.58
N GLU A 109 -5.44 -1.51 3.53
CA GLU A 109 -6.22 -0.59 4.36
C GLU A 109 -7.40 -0.04 3.57
N LEU A 110 -8.56 0.07 4.20
CA LEU A 110 -9.77 0.61 3.57
C LEU A 110 -10.43 1.62 4.52
N PRO A 111 -11.12 2.64 3.99
CA PRO A 111 -11.81 3.60 4.82
C PRO A 111 -12.98 2.91 5.53
N ALA A 112 -13.33 3.42 6.72
CA ALA A 112 -14.59 3.06 7.37
C ALA A 112 -15.77 3.47 6.47
N HIS A 113 -16.90 2.78 6.60
CA HIS A 113 -18.09 3.16 5.84
C HIS A 113 -18.65 4.49 6.35
N GLY A 114 -19.05 5.37 5.42
CA GLY A 114 -19.51 6.72 5.71
C GLY A 114 -18.81 7.75 4.82
N ASP A 115 -18.44 8.88 5.41
CA ASP A 115 -17.80 9.98 4.70
C ASP A 115 -16.44 9.57 4.13
N GLY A 116 -16.18 9.97 2.87
CA GLY A 116 -14.94 9.66 2.16
C GLY A 116 -14.78 8.20 1.73
N ASP A 117 -15.80 7.35 1.94
CA ASP A 117 -15.74 5.97 1.47
C ASP A 117 -16.01 5.89 -0.06
N PRO A 118 -15.69 4.77 -0.73
CA PRO A 118 -15.84 4.68 -2.18
C PRO A 118 -17.29 4.68 -2.66
N THR A 119 -18.28 4.46 -1.79
CA THR A 119 -19.70 4.63 -2.12
C THR A 119 -20.11 6.10 -2.20
N GLN A 120 -19.32 7.01 -1.62
CA GLN A 120 -19.53 8.46 -1.69
C GLN A 120 -18.67 9.12 -2.77
N VAL A 121 -17.37 8.83 -2.79
CA VAL A 121 -16.39 9.56 -3.63
C VAL A 121 -15.81 8.72 -4.77
N GLY A 122 -16.03 7.40 -4.76
CA GLY A 122 -15.49 6.49 -5.77
C GLY A 122 -14.07 6.02 -5.45
N ALA A 123 -13.35 5.61 -6.49
CA ALA A 123 -11.98 5.10 -6.39
C ALA A 123 -11.22 5.39 -7.68
N LEU A 124 -9.90 5.25 -7.61
CA LEU A 124 -9.01 5.51 -8.75
C LEU A 124 -7.97 4.39 -8.87
N LEU A 125 -7.86 3.83 -10.06
CA LEU A 125 -6.73 2.99 -10.46
C LEU A 125 -5.81 3.82 -11.36
N VAL A 126 -4.54 3.93 -10.99
CA VAL A 126 -3.50 4.53 -11.82
C VAL A 126 -2.51 3.45 -12.21
N LEU A 127 -2.24 3.32 -13.51
CA LEU A 127 -1.18 2.49 -14.08
C LEU A 127 -0.14 3.43 -14.68
N ARG A 128 1.14 3.24 -14.34
CA ARG A 128 2.21 4.12 -14.81
C ARG A 128 3.44 3.32 -15.25
N ASN A 129 4.07 3.77 -16.32
CA ASN A 129 5.42 3.36 -16.70
C ASN A 129 6.42 4.38 -16.12
N PRO A 130 7.21 4.05 -15.09
CA PRO A 130 8.17 4.99 -14.50
C PRO A 130 9.33 5.32 -15.44
N GLY A 131 9.60 4.50 -16.47
CA GLY A 131 10.68 4.72 -17.43
C GLY A 131 10.32 5.76 -18.50
N THR A 132 9.06 5.79 -18.94
CA THR A 132 8.58 6.73 -19.97
C THR A 132 7.73 7.87 -19.42
N GLY A 133 7.18 7.72 -18.21
CA GLY A 133 6.21 8.63 -17.63
C GLY A 133 4.80 8.45 -18.19
N GLU A 134 4.56 7.45 -19.04
CA GLU A 134 3.20 7.11 -19.50
C GLU A 134 2.32 6.76 -18.30
N GLU A 135 1.09 7.30 -18.28
CA GLU A 135 0.15 7.11 -17.18
C GLU A 135 -1.28 6.96 -17.71
N ALA A 136 -2.00 5.98 -17.18
CA ALA A 136 -3.44 5.83 -17.34
C ALA A 136 -4.16 5.90 -15.99
N ARG A 137 -5.05 6.89 -15.88
CA ARG A 137 -5.91 7.12 -14.72
C ARG A 137 -7.31 6.60 -15.03
N VAL A 138 -7.78 5.64 -14.23
CA VAL A 138 -9.04 4.94 -14.44
C VAL A 138 -9.95 5.17 -13.24
N ALA A 139 -10.95 6.03 -13.44
CA ALA A 139 -11.95 6.32 -12.41
C ALA A 139 -12.93 5.16 -12.26
N LEU A 140 -13.27 4.83 -11.01
CA LEU A 140 -14.34 3.90 -10.63
C LEU A 140 -15.38 4.69 -9.82
N PRO A 141 -16.42 5.23 -10.47
CA PRO A 141 -17.33 6.18 -9.85
C PRO A 141 -18.14 5.60 -8.67
N ALA A 142 -18.50 6.46 -7.72
CA ALA A 142 -19.25 6.12 -6.50
C ALA A 142 -20.48 5.25 -6.74
N LYS A 143 -21.25 5.56 -7.80
CA LYS A 143 -22.48 4.83 -8.18
C LYS A 143 -22.29 3.32 -8.36
N GLY A 144 -21.10 2.87 -8.77
CA GLY A 144 -20.84 1.44 -8.98
C GLY A 144 -20.44 0.69 -7.72
N TRP A 145 -20.18 1.39 -6.61
CA TRP A 145 -19.67 0.80 -5.37
C TRP A 145 -20.79 0.37 -4.42
N SER A 146 -20.53 -0.71 -3.68
CA SER A 146 -21.36 -1.18 -2.57
C SER A 146 -20.48 -1.57 -1.39
N ALA A 147 -20.84 -1.09 -0.20
CA ALA A 147 -20.24 -1.50 1.05
C ALA A 147 -20.71 -2.92 1.43
N LEU A 148 -19.83 -3.72 2.02
CA LEU A 148 -20.09 -5.13 2.29
C LEU A 148 -19.98 -5.46 3.78
N GLY A 149 -20.73 -6.48 4.18
CA GLY A 149 -20.76 -6.95 5.57
C GLY A 149 -21.77 -6.21 6.43
N ILE A 150 -21.80 -6.59 7.71
CA ILE A 150 -22.66 -5.98 8.74
C ILE A 150 -21.77 -5.78 9.97
N PRO A 151 -21.47 -4.54 10.39
CA PRO A 151 -21.87 -3.26 9.78
C PRO A 151 -21.38 -3.06 8.34
N ALA A 152 -22.01 -2.17 7.58
CA ALA A 152 -21.59 -1.86 6.22
C ALA A 152 -20.10 -1.46 6.17
N GLY A 153 -19.38 -1.94 5.15
CA GLY A 153 -17.93 -1.74 5.00
C GLY A 153 -17.06 -2.66 5.85
N SER A 154 -17.61 -3.38 6.84
CA SER A 154 -16.83 -4.32 7.68
C SER A 154 -16.17 -5.45 6.90
N ARG A 155 -16.67 -5.77 5.71
CA ARG A 155 -16.06 -6.74 4.78
C ARG A 155 -15.51 -6.08 3.52
N GLY A 156 -15.27 -4.76 3.53
CA GLY A 156 -14.76 -3.98 2.41
C GLY A 156 -15.82 -3.58 1.39
N TYR A 157 -15.39 -3.35 0.14
CA TYR A 157 -16.21 -2.73 -0.90
C TYR A 157 -16.14 -3.49 -2.21
N ARG A 158 -17.19 -3.40 -3.02
CA ARG A 158 -17.21 -3.98 -4.36
C ARG A 158 -17.78 -3.00 -5.36
N TYR A 159 -17.07 -2.80 -6.46
CA TYR A 159 -17.51 -2.07 -7.63
C TYR A 159 -18.06 -3.01 -8.69
N ARG A 160 -19.17 -2.65 -9.35
CA ARG A 160 -19.68 -3.36 -10.54
C ARG A 160 -20.16 -2.38 -11.59
N ASP A 161 -19.72 -2.61 -12.83
CA ASP A 161 -20.20 -1.93 -14.03
C ASP A 161 -20.13 -2.91 -15.22
N PRO A 162 -21.01 -3.92 -15.27
CA PRO A 162 -20.96 -4.97 -16.29
C PRO A 162 -21.13 -4.45 -17.72
N ALA A 163 -21.85 -3.34 -17.90
CA ALA A 163 -22.02 -2.69 -19.19
C ALA A 163 -20.83 -1.79 -19.58
N ARG A 164 -19.97 -1.40 -18.61
CA ARG A 164 -18.88 -0.43 -18.77
C ARG A 164 -19.39 0.95 -19.20
N ASP A 165 -20.56 1.33 -18.69
CA ASP A 165 -21.18 2.63 -19.00
C ASP A 165 -20.42 3.76 -18.28
N ALA A 166 -20.01 3.52 -17.03
CA ALA A 166 -19.36 4.52 -16.20
C ALA A 166 -17.86 4.62 -16.50
N GLY A 167 -17.21 3.50 -16.79
CA GLY A 167 -15.78 3.45 -17.06
C GLY A 167 -15.33 2.12 -17.67
N PRO A 168 -14.02 1.95 -17.92
CA PRO A 168 -13.50 0.73 -18.53
C PRO A 168 -13.49 -0.48 -17.57
N CYS A 169 -13.65 -0.26 -16.27
CA CYS A 169 -13.63 -1.34 -15.27
C CYS A 169 -15.00 -2.02 -15.14
N GLU A 170 -15.03 -3.34 -15.28
CA GLU A 170 -16.23 -4.14 -15.06
C GLU A 170 -16.44 -4.46 -13.56
N LEU A 171 -15.33 -4.71 -12.86
CA LEU A 171 -15.34 -5.19 -11.49
C LEU A 171 -14.12 -4.67 -10.75
N ALA A 172 -14.33 -4.19 -9.53
CA ALA A 172 -13.28 -4.09 -8.54
C ALA A 172 -13.75 -4.62 -7.18
N ASP A 173 -12.83 -5.18 -6.40
CA ASP A 173 -13.12 -5.83 -5.13
C ASP A 173 -12.00 -5.53 -4.15
N ALA A 174 -12.29 -4.70 -3.15
CA ALA A 174 -11.37 -4.29 -2.12
C ALA A 174 -11.76 -4.96 -0.80
N ARG A 175 -10.84 -5.68 -0.18
CA ARG A 175 -11.02 -6.42 1.07
C ARG A 175 -9.88 -6.10 2.02
N ALA A 176 -10.22 -5.42 3.12
CA ALA A 176 -9.29 -5.07 4.18
C ALA A 176 -8.50 -6.32 4.63
N GLY A 177 -7.18 -6.18 4.73
CA GLY A 177 -6.25 -7.23 5.10
C GLY A 177 -6.25 -8.48 4.21
N ARG A 178 -6.75 -8.40 2.97
CA ARG A 178 -6.83 -9.55 2.07
C ARG A 178 -6.37 -9.25 0.65
N TRP A 179 -7.08 -8.38 -0.04
CA TRP A 179 -6.77 -8.09 -1.45
C TRP A 179 -7.45 -6.83 -1.99
N ILE A 180 -6.87 -6.34 -3.07
CA ILE A 180 -7.50 -5.44 -4.03
C ILE A 180 -7.46 -6.13 -5.39
N ARG A 181 -8.59 -6.13 -6.10
CA ARG A 181 -8.70 -6.67 -7.45
C ARG A 181 -9.40 -5.67 -8.33
N ALA A 182 -8.93 -5.49 -9.56
CA ALA A 182 -9.60 -4.67 -10.56
C ALA A 182 -9.44 -5.30 -11.94
N PHE A 183 -10.53 -5.32 -12.71
CA PHE A 183 -10.58 -5.83 -14.07
C PHE A 183 -11.18 -4.76 -14.96
N CYS A 184 -10.35 -4.25 -15.88
CA CYS A 184 -10.70 -3.15 -16.76
C CYS A 184 -10.35 -3.49 -18.20
N SER A 185 -11.12 -2.98 -19.14
CA SER A 185 -11.01 -3.34 -20.55
C SER A 185 -11.70 -2.34 -21.45
N GLY A 186 -11.36 -2.37 -22.73
CA GLY A 186 -11.97 -1.53 -23.75
C GLY A 186 -11.15 -0.29 -24.06
N GLU A 187 -11.60 0.46 -25.07
CA GLU A 187 -10.88 1.59 -25.67
C GLU A 187 -10.72 2.81 -24.75
N ARG A 188 -11.57 2.91 -23.71
CA ARG A 188 -11.46 3.94 -22.66
C ARG A 188 -10.27 3.69 -21.70
N LEU A 189 -9.57 2.57 -21.85
CA LEU A 189 -8.31 2.29 -21.16
C LEU A 189 -7.15 2.90 -21.97
N GLY A 190 -6.58 3.99 -21.44
CA GLY A 190 -5.61 4.82 -22.15
C GLY A 190 -4.16 4.34 -22.13
N PHE A 191 -3.84 3.24 -21.44
CA PHE A 191 -2.48 2.71 -21.36
C PHE A 191 -2.16 1.84 -22.59
N THR A 192 -1.04 2.12 -23.27
CA THR A 192 -0.56 1.35 -24.43
C THR A 192 0.66 0.52 -24.08
N LEU A 193 1.05 -0.38 -24.99
CA LEU A 193 2.30 -1.13 -24.87
C LEU A 193 3.20 -0.86 -26.09
N ASP A 194 3.27 0.39 -26.54
CA ASP A 194 3.94 0.81 -27.78
C ASP A 194 5.43 1.11 -27.62
N GLU A 195 5.96 1.11 -26.40
CA GLU A 195 7.39 1.13 -26.14
C GLU A 195 8.07 -0.19 -26.54
N PRO A 196 9.36 -0.18 -26.94
CA PRO A 196 10.12 -1.41 -27.22
C PRO A 196 10.07 -2.45 -26.09
N ALA A 197 10.03 -1.98 -24.84
CA ALA A 197 9.77 -2.75 -23.63
C ALA A 197 9.27 -1.81 -22.52
N GLN A 198 8.33 -2.27 -21.71
CA GLN A 198 7.86 -1.51 -20.54
C GLN A 198 8.93 -1.47 -19.44
N SER A 199 9.67 -2.56 -19.27
CA SER A 199 10.69 -2.83 -18.24
C SER A 199 10.18 -2.84 -16.80
N ALA A 200 9.31 -1.91 -16.44
CA ALA A 200 8.63 -1.85 -15.16
C ALA A 200 7.27 -1.16 -15.29
N LEU A 201 6.28 -1.56 -14.49
CA LEU A 201 5.02 -0.84 -14.34
C LEU A 201 4.67 -0.69 -12.85
N THR A 202 4.08 0.44 -12.47
CA THR A 202 3.50 0.65 -11.14
C THR A 202 1.99 0.73 -11.25
N ALA A 203 1.30 0.15 -10.28
CA ALA A 203 -0.15 0.20 -10.17
C ALA A 203 -0.52 0.76 -8.79
N THR A 204 -1.24 1.88 -8.77
CA THR A 204 -1.74 2.53 -7.56
C THR A 204 -3.27 2.45 -7.53
N PHE A 205 -3.84 2.08 -6.40
CA PHE A 205 -5.28 1.96 -6.18
C PHE A 205 -5.68 2.77 -4.94
N GLY A 206 -6.40 3.87 -5.16
CA GLY A 206 -7.05 4.66 -4.11
C GLY A 206 -8.49 4.22 -3.92
N VAL A 207 -8.91 3.96 -2.68
CA VAL A 207 -10.28 3.52 -2.35
C VAL A 207 -10.95 4.58 -1.48
N GLY A 208 -11.88 5.35 -2.06
CA GLY A 208 -12.38 6.52 -1.37
C GLY A 208 -11.26 7.56 -1.17
N ASP A 209 -11.28 8.20 -0.01
CA ASP A 209 -10.24 9.12 0.46
C ASP A 209 -9.14 8.39 1.26
N ALA A 210 -9.13 7.05 1.27
CA ALA A 210 -8.08 6.31 1.94
C ALA A 210 -6.72 6.47 1.24
N HIS A 211 -5.66 6.32 2.04
CA HIS A 211 -4.27 6.33 1.60
C HIS A 211 -4.07 5.50 0.32
N PRO A 212 -3.44 6.06 -0.74
CA PRO A 212 -3.22 5.35 -1.98
C PRO A 212 -2.27 4.16 -1.74
N MET A 213 -2.70 2.98 -2.19
CA MET A 213 -1.91 1.77 -2.08
C MET A 213 -1.35 1.37 -3.43
N CYS A 214 -0.10 0.92 -3.51
CA CYS A 214 0.54 0.64 -4.78
C CYS A 214 1.32 -0.67 -4.79
N ALA A 215 1.61 -1.16 -5.99
CA ALA A 215 2.60 -2.21 -6.23
C ALA A 215 3.47 -1.84 -7.43
N ALA A 216 4.75 -2.20 -7.38
CA ALA A 216 5.71 -1.98 -8.46
C ALA A 216 6.17 -3.33 -9.03
N PHE A 217 6.05 -3.50 -10.35
CA PHE A 217 6.43 -4.70 -11.06
C PHE A 217 7.61 -4.39 -11.95
N ALA A 218 8.82 -4.68 -11.47
CA ALA A 218 10.07 -4.57 -12.22
C ALA A 218 10.80 -5.93 -12.23
N SER A 219 11.90 -6.05 -12.96
CA SER A 219 12.76 -7.25 -12.89
C SER A 219 13.18 -7.57 -11.44
N PRO A 220 13.18 -8.84 -11.00
CA PRO A 220 12.92 -10.07 -11.75
C PRO A 220 11.45 -10.54 -11.67
N TYR A 221 10.48 -9.66 -11.41
CA TYR A 221 9.07 -9.99 -11.22
C TYR A 221 8.22 -9.82 -12.49
N VAL A 222 8.83 -9.28 -13.55
CA VAL A 222 8.27 -9.27 -14.91
C VAL A 222 8.47 -10.64 -15.56
N ARG A 223 7.39 -11.24 -16.04
CA ARG A 223 7.32 -12.58 -16.65
C ARG A 223 7.08 -12.51 -18.16
N ARG A 224 6.50 -11.41 -18.64
CA ARG A 224 6.29 -11.13 -20.06
C ARG A 224 6.33 -9.62 -20.23
N ASP A 225 7.03 -9.19 -21.26
CA ASP A 225 7.13 -7.79 -21.67
C ASP A 225 7.29 -7.80 -23.19
N VAL A 226 6.17 -7.67 -23.88
CA VAL A 226 6.09 -7.74 -25.34
C VAL A 226 5.33 -6.51 -25.82
N PRO A 227 5.90 -5.71 -26.72
CA PRO A 227 5.23 -4.53 -27.26
C PRO A 227 4.03 -4.88 -28.13
N ALA A 228 3.07 -3.97 -28.24
CA ALA A 228 2.00 -3.99 -29.22
C ALA A 228 2.45 -3.22 -30.48
N ILE A 229 2.42 -3.86 -31.65
CA ILE A 229 2.87 -3.27 -32.92
C ILE A 229 1.87 -3.59 -34.02
N GLY A 230 1.13 -2.59 -34.49
CA GLY A 230 0.05 -2.77 -35.46
C GLY A 230 -0.98 -3.80 -34.95
N THR A 231 -1.17 -4.87 -35.72
CA THR A 231 -2.08 -5.97 -35.35
C THR A 231 -1.45 -7.02 -34.41
N ALA A 232 -0.15 -6.94 -34.13
CA ALA A 232 0.51 -7.85 -33.20
C ALA A 232 0.22 -7.42 -31.76
N PRO A 233 -0.44 -8.27 -30.94
CA PRO A 233 -0.82 -7.89 -29.59
C PRO A 233 0.39 -7.88 -28.65
N GLY A 234 0.47 -6.82 -27.85
CA GLY A 234 1.41 -6.66 -26.75
C GLY A 234 0.88 -7.28 -25.46
N ALA A 235 1.80 -7.62 -24.57
CA ALA A 235 1.45 -8.05 -23.23
C ALA A 235 2.56 -7.76 -22.22
N PHE A 236 2.15 -7.19 -21.09
CA PHE A 236 2.95 -7.10 -19.88
C PHE A 236 2.38 -8.01 -18.80
N LEU A 237 3.22 -8.79 -18.13
CA LEU A 237 2.82 -9.66 -17.02
C LEU A 237 3.82 -9.54 -15.86
N GLY A 238 3.40 -8.89 -14.78
CA GLY A 238 4.08 -8.88 -13.49
C GLY A 238 3.47 -9.90 -12.53
N ARG A 239 4.29 -10.61 -11.74
CA ARG A 239 3.83 -11.56 -10.72
C ARG A 239 4.73 -11.59 -9.49
N ALA A 240 4.10 -11.76 -8.34
CA ALA A 240 4.76 -11.96 -7.05
C ALA A 240 5.81 -10.88 -6.73
N ALA A 241 5.49 -9.62 -7.03
CA ALA A 241 6.34 -8.49 -6.73
C ALA A 241 6.21 -8.11 -5.24
N PRO A 242 7.33 -7.91 -4.51
CA PRO A 242 7.30 -7.46 -3.13
C PRO A 242 6.68 -6.06 -3.03
N ALA A 243 6.18 -5.73 -1.83
CA ALA A 243 5.72 -4.38 -1.54
C ALA A 243 6.86 -3.37 -1.75
N PRO A 244 6.64 -2.29 -2.53
CA PRO A 244 7.62 -1.21 -2.63
C PRO A 244 7.68 -0.46 -1.30
N ALA A 245 8.83 0.16 -1.00
CA ALA A 245 9.00 0.92 0.24
C ALA A 245 8.11 2.18 0.30
N PHE A 246 7.85 2.79 -0.86
CA PHE A 246 7.02 3.98 -1.01
C PHE A 246 6.16 3.85 -2.26
N CYS A 247 5.00 4.50 -2.22
CA CYS A 247 4.21 4.76 -3.42
C CYS A 247 4.63 6.10 -3.97
N GLU A 248 4.97 6.13 -5.26
CA GLU A 248 5.20 7.39 -5.94
C GLU A 248 3.87 8.17 -5.96
N PRO A 249 3.85 9.44 -5.54
CA PRO A 249 2.63 10.24 -5.60
C PRO A 249 2.16 10.38 -7.06
N PRO A 250 0.83 10.37 -7.29
CA PRO A 250 0.23 10.51 -8.63
C PRO A 250 0.20 11.96 -9.13
#